data_AF-A0A6I6UMI4-F1
#
_entry.id   AF-A0A6I6UMI4-F1
#
_cell.length_a   1.000
_cell.length_b   1.000
_cell.length_c   1.000
_cell.angle_alpha   90.00
_cell.angle_beta   90.00
_cell.angle_gamma   90.00
#
_symmetry.space_group_name_H-M   'P 1'
#
loop_
_entity.id
_entity.type
_entity.pdbx_description
1 polymer ?
#
loop_
_entity_poly.entity_id
_entity_poly.type
_entity_poly.pdbx_seq_one_letter_code
_entity_poly.pdbx_strand_id
1 'polypeptide(L)'
;MKRYSFLFLLPLLLLSACGGGGDTGSGKMDYEETKKMVVDILKTDDGKKAIQQVMSDEKMKSELIMDQGVVTDTISKTLTSEKGTEFWKKSFEDPKFAEAMAKSMKDGNEKLLKDLMKDPEYQGMMMDLLKDPEFKKELTEVLKSQEYKEHLQKVITETFQSPLFKAKLQDVLLKAAGEVKDGGKSEGSSSESSGGNQGGSGDSGGTGSGGGGQ
;
A
#
# COMPACT_ATOMS: atom_id res chain seq x y z
N MET A 1 80.38 63.33 6.81
CA MET A 1 81.65 63.06 6.10
C MET A 1 81.72 61.55 5.86
N LYS A 2 81.91 60.93 4.70
CA LYS A 2 82.17 61.25 3.29
C LYS A 2 81.55 60.05 2.55
N ARG A 3 80.44 60.18 1.81
CA ARG A 3 80.35 60.24 0.32
C ARG A 3 81.64 59.82 -0.41
N TYR A 4 81.47 59.02 -1.47
CA TYR A 4 82.46 58.40 -2.36
C TYR A 4 82.90 56.96 -2.00
N SER A 5 82.05 55.98 -2.32
CA SER A 5 82.51 54.77 -3.02
C SER A 5 81.34 54.01 -3.65
N PHE A 6 80.46 54.76 -4.35
CA PHE A 6 79.39 54.21 -5.20
C PHE A 6 79.86 54.18 -6.68
N LEU A 7 81.18 54.10 -6.91
CA LEU A 7 81.80 54.24 -8.24
C LEU A 7 82.73 53.07 -8.58
N PHE A 8 82.39 51.87 -8.11
CA PHE A 8 83.10 50.63 -8.48
C PHE A 8 82.13 49.44 -8.61
N LEU A 9 80.92 49.71 -9.08
CA LEU A 9 79.85 48.74 -9.38
C LEU A 9 79.60 48.66 -10.90
N LEU A 10 80.63 48.40 -11.73
CA LEU A 10 80.36 48.24 -13.18
C LEU A 10 81.32 47.39 -14.06
N PRO A 11 82.46 46.80 -13.62
CA PRO A 11 83.21 45.95 -14.56
C PRO A 11 83.17 44.43 -14.25
N LEU A 12 82.50 43.95 -13.19
CA LEU A 12 82.57 42.54 -12.80
C LEU A 12 81.55 41.60 -13.46
N LEU A 13 80.77 42.07 -14.44
CA LEU A 13 79.66 41.30 -15.04
C LEU A 13 79.92 40.80 -16.47
N LEU A 14 81.15 40.89 -17.00
CA LEU A 14 81.43 40.60 -18.41
C LEU A 14 82.62 39.66 -18.71
N LEU A 15 83.19 38.95 -17.71
CA LEU A 15 84.41 38.15 -17.93
C LEU A 15 84.36 36.69 -17.45
N SER A 16 83.18 36.06 -17.46
CA SER A 16 83.09 34.59 -17.41
C SER A 16 82.19 34.04 -18.50
N ALA A 17 82.57 34.37 -19.74
CA ALA A 17 82.29 33.54 -20.91
C ALA A 17 83.59 32.79 -21.25
N CYS A 18 83.63 31.50 -20.94
CA CYS A 18 84.55 30.55 -21.56
C CYS A 18 83.75 29.29 -21.88
N GLY A 19 83.80 28.88 -23.14
CA GLY A 19 82.85 27.98 -23.76
C GLY A 19 82.91 26.53 -23.29
N GLY A 20 81.74 25.93 -23.21
CA GLY A 20 81.46 24.51 -23.29
C GLY A 20 80.03 24.39 -23.80
N GLY A 21 79.87 23.95 -25.05
CA GLY A 21 78.59 23.95 -25.75
C GLY A 21 77.53 23.06 -25.09
N GLY A 22 76.26 23.39 -25.31
CA GLY A 22 75.15 22.54 -24.91
C GLY A 22 73.87 23.32 -24.64
N ASP A 23 73.14 23.58 -25.71
CA ASP A 23 71.70 23.45 -25.81
C ASP A 23 70.78 24.13 -24.76
N THR A 24 70.16 25.20 -25.23
CA THR A 24 68.82 25.65 -24.83
C THR A 24 67.78 24.54 -25.02
N GLY A 25 67.55 23.68 -24.02
CA GLY A 25 66.52 22.63 -24.13
C GLY A 25 66.16 21.79 -22.88
N SER A 26 66.82 21.98 -21.73
CA SER A 26 66.81 20.99 -20.64
C SER A 26 65.53 20.91 -19.78
N GLY A 27 64.64 21.90 -19.77
CA GLY A 27 63.46 21.87 -18.89
C GLY A 27 62.31 20.94 -19.34
N LYS A 28 62.30 20.50 -20.61
CA LYS A 28 61.18 19.73 -21.20
C LYS A 28 61.51 18.25 -21.40
N MET A 29 62.79 17.90 -21.61
CA MET A 29 63.26 16.51 -21.66
C MET A 29 63.28 15.87 -20.25
N ASP A 30 63.73 16.60 -19.23
CA ASP A 30 63.73 16.12 -17.84
C ASP A 30 62.31 15.85 -17.31
N TYR A 31 61.30 16.57 -17.81
CA TYR A 31 59.92 16.39 -17.35
C TYR A 31 59.32 15.06 -17.80
N GLU A 32 59.52 14.65 -19.06
CA GLU A 32 59.02 13.37 -19.55
C GLU A 32 59.80 12.19 -18.98
N GLU A 33 61.10 12.33 -18.74
CA GLU A 33 61.91 11.30 -18.07
C GLU A 33 61.54 11.17 -16.58
N THR A 34 61.37 12.28 -15.86
CA THR A 34 60.89 12.29 -14.47
C THR A 34 59.47 11.74 -14.36
N LYS A 35 58.58 12.08 -15.29
CA LYS A 35 57.21 11.53 -15.36
C LYS A 35 57.22 10.03 -15.59
N LYS A 36 58.07 9.53 -16.49
CA LYS A 36 58.23 8.10 -16.73
C LYS A 36 58.76 7.40 -15.48
N MET A 37 59.76 7.98 -14.82
CA MET A 37 60.28 7.48 -13.55
C MET A 37 59.20 7.43 -12.46
N VAL A 38 58.40 8.48 -12.29
CA VAL A 38 57.30 8.52 -11.30
C VAL A 38 56.22 7.49 -11.63
N VAL A 39 55.83 7.36 -12.90
CA VAL A 39 54.85 6.34 -13.34
C VAL A 39 55.37 4.93 -13.10
N ASP A 40 56.67 4.69 -13.34
CA ASP A 40 57.28 3.39 -13.11
C ASP A 40 57.38 3.08 -11.61
N ILE A 41 57.74 4.06 -10.76
CA ILE A 41 57.69 3.94 -9.28
C ILE A 41 56.28 3.60 -8.80
N LEU A 42 55.24 4.28 -9.30
CA LEU A 42 53.84 3.98 -8.93
C LEU A 42 53.40 2.57 -9.37
N LYS A 43 53.97 2.05 -10.48
CA LYS A 43 53.67 0.70 -10.98
C LYS A 43 54.46 -0.40 -10.28
N THR A 44 55.58 -0.08 -9.63
CA THR A 44 56.35 -1.06 -8.85
C THR A 44 55.54 -1.63 -7.69
N ASP A 45 55.95 -2.79 -7.22
CA ASP A 45 55.30 -3.46 -6.09
C ASP A 45 55.34 -2.61 -4.81
N ASP A 46 56.40 -1.83 -4.63
CA ASP A 46 56.54 -0.92 -3.49
C ASP A 46 55.61 0.29 -3.61
N GLY A 47 55.43 0.85 -4.83
CA GLY A 47 54.44 1.89 -5.10
C GLY A 47 53.00 1.42 -4.84
N LYS A 48 52.65 0.21 -5.30
CA LYS A 48 51.34 -0.40 -5.03
C LYS A 48 51.12 -0.68 -3.55
N LYS A 49 52.13 -1.20 -2.84
CA LYS A 49 52.05 -1.43 -1.38
C LYS A 49 51.89 -0.12 -0.61
N ALA A 50 52.62 0.92 -0.99
CA ALA A 50 52.52 2.24 -0.37
C ALA A 50 51.11 2.83 -0.55
N ILE A 51 50.55 2.76 -1.78
CA ILE A 51 49.17 3.19 -2.04
C ILE A 51 48.18 2.33 -1.24
N GLN A 52 48.37 1.02 -1.20
CA GLN A 52 47.51 0.12 -0.43
C GLN A 52 47.54 0.42 1.06
N GLN A 53 48.71 0.76 1.62
CA GLN A 53 48.88 1.13 3.02
C GLN A 53 48.19 2.47 3.32
N VAL A 54 48.30 3.44 2.42
CA VAL A 54 47.62 4.74 2.53
C VAL A 54 46.09 4.58 2.38
N MET A 55 45.61 3.78 1.43
CA MET A 55 44.18 3.46 1.29
C MET A 55 43.64 2.59 2.43
N SER A 56 44.51 1.91 3.17
CA SER A 56 44.13 1.15 4.36
C SER A 56 43.99 2.02 5.60
N ASP A 57 44.49 3.26 5.56
CA ASP A 57 44.32 4.25 6.62
C ASP A 57 42.84 4.69 6.70
N GLU A 58 42.26 4.60 7.89
CA GLU A 58 40.86 4.95 8.17
C GLU A 58 40.53 6.40 7.80
N LYS A 59 41.49 7.32 7.97
CA LYS A 59 41.30 8.73 7.61
C LYS A 59 41.19 8.91 6.10
N MET A 60 42.02 8.19 5.35
CA MET A 60 42.01 8.22 3.89
C MET A 60 40.77 7.51 3.31
N LYS A 61 40.35 6.38 3.89
CA LYS A 61 39.09 5.71 3.51
C LYS A 61 37.90 6.63 3.72
N SER A 62 37.84 7.30 4.87
CA SER A 62 36.76 8.24 5.18
C SER A 62 36.71 9.37 4.15
N GLU A 63 37.85 9.97 3.82
CA GLU A 63 37.93 11.08 2.86
C GLU A 63 37.62 10.65 1.41
N LEU A 64 37.99 9.42 1.02
CA LEU A 64 37.66 8.85 -0.30
C LEU A 64 36.19 8.40 -0.41
N ILE A 65 35.61 7.86 0.66
CA ILE A 65 34.19 7.44 0.72
C ILE A 65 33.26 8.66 0.87
N MET A 66 33.76 9.82 1.31
CA MET A 66 32.97 11.04 1.49
C MET A 66 32.73 11.85 0.21
N ASP A 67 32.99 11.32 -0.99
CA ASP A 67 32.39 11.91 -2.20
C ASP A 67 30.87 11.69 -2.17
N GLN A 68 30.17 12.62 -1.51
CA GLN A 68 28.73 12.57 -1.33
C GLN A 68 27.96 12.53 -2.65
N GLY A 69 28.54 13.07 -3.73
CA GLY A 69 27.94 13.04 -5.05
C GLY A 69 27.89 11.60 -5.56
N VAL A 70 29.05 10.92 -5.57
CA VAL A 70 29.16 9.53 -6.03
C VAL A 70 28.40 8.57 -5.12
N VAL A 71 28.44 8.77 -3.79
CA VAL A 71 27.71 7.92 -2.84
C VAL A 71 26.20 8.06 -3.00
N THR A 72 25.68 9.29 -3.05
CA THR A 72 24.25 9.53 -3.26
C THR A 72 23.79 8.95 -4.58
N ASP A 73 24.51 9.22 -5.67
CA ASP A 73 24.19 8.69 -6.99
C ASP A 73 24.18 7.16 -7.02
N THR A 74 25.17 6.54 -6.38
CA THR A 74 25.30 5.08 -6.35
C THR A 74 24.18 4.46 -5.52
N ILE A 75 23.83 5.05 -4.38
CA ILE A 75 22.72 4.60 -3.54
C ILE A 75 21.40 4.75 -4.30
N SER A 76 21.13 5.92 -4.88
CA SER A 76 19.92 6.18 -5.67
C SER A 76 19.80 5.21 -6.85
N LYS A 77 20.86 5.05 -7.64
CA LYS A 77 20.89 4.10 -8.77
C LYS A 77 20.70 2.66 -8.31
N THR A 78 21.31 2.26 -7.20
CA THR A 78 21.20 0.89 -6.68
C THR A 78 19.80 0.61 -6.15
N LEU A 79 19.23 1.52 -5.34
CA LEU A 79 17.90 1.35 -4.76
C LEU A 79 16.78 1.43 -5.80
N THR A 80 16.94 2.23 -6.86
CA THR A 80 15.97 2.34 -7.96
C THR A 80 16.17 1.32 -9.08
N SER A 81 17.27 0.56 -9.05
CA SER A 81 17.51 -0.51 -10.02
C SER A 81 16.59 -1.72 -9.79
N GLU A 82 16.51 -2.58 -10.80
CA GLU A 82 15.84 -3.88 -10.69
C GLU A 82 16.41 -4.74 -9.55
N LYS A 83 17.74 -4.71 -9.34
CA LYS A 83 18.40 -5.40 -8.23
C LYS A 83 17.97 -4.85 -6.87
N GLY A 84 17.77 -3.53 -6.76
CA GLY A 84 17.22 -2.90 -5.56
C GLY A 84 15.78 -3.35 -5.31
N THR A 85 14.96 -3.41 -6.36
CA THR A 85 13.58 -3.91 -6.29
C THR A 85 13.53 -5.38 -5.86
N GLU A 86 14.39 -6.23 -6.41
CA GLU A 86 14.52 -7.64 -6.01
C GLU A 86 15.00 -7.78 -4.57
N PHE A 87 15.95 -6.96 -4.14
CA PHE A 87 16.40 -6.91 -2.75
C PHE A 87 15.22 -6.61 -1.83
N TRP A 88 14.44 -5.56 -2.10
CA TRP A 88 13.27 -5.23 -1.29
C TRP A 88 12.23 -6.35 -1.28
N LYS A 89 11.90 -6.94 -2.44
CA LYS A 89 10.98 -8.09 -2.51
C LYS A 89 11.43 -9.23 -1.60
N LYS A 90 12.71 -9.63 -1.70
CA LYS A 90 13.28 -10.70 -0.88
C LYS A 90 13.37 -10.32 0.60
N SER A 91 13.63 -9.06 0.92
CA SER A 91 13.64 -8.58 2.30
C SER A 91 12.24 -8.60 2.91
N PHE A 92 11.20 -8.26 2.15
CA PHE A 92 9.81 -8.34 2.62
C PHE A 92 9.29 -9.78 2.78
N GLU A 93 9.96 -10.78 2.18
CA GLU A 93 9.68 -12.19 2.44
C GLU A 93 10.19 -12.65 3.83
N ASP A 94 11.16 -11.95 4.43
CA ASP A 94 11.60 -12.22 5.80
C ASP A 94 10.57 -11.66 6.81
N PRO A 95 9.90 -12.52 7.61
CA PRO A 95 8.92 -12.08 8.58
C PRO A 95 9.46 -11.09 9.61
N LYS A 96 10.74 -11.20 10.01
CA LYS A 96 11.33 -10.28 11.00
C LYS A 96 11.51 -8.89 10.42
N PHE A 97 11.94 -8.82 9.17
CA PHE A 97 12.09 -7.56 8.46
C PHE A 97 10.72 -6.92 8.20
N ALA A 98 9.76 -7.70 7.69
CA ALA A 98 8.39 -7.25 7.47
C ALA A 98 7.72 -6.76 8.77
N GLU A 99 7.90 -7.47 9.89
CA GLU A 99 7.39 -7.08 11.20
C GLU A 99 8.01 -5.76 11.67
N ALA A 100 9.33 -5.61 11.59
CA ALA A 100 10.02 -4.38 11.98
C ALA A 100 9.56 -3.18 11.12
N MET A 101 9.44 -3.38 9.81
CA MET A 101 8.93 -2.36 8.89
C MET A 101 7.48 -2.00 9.20
N ALA A 102 6.59 -2.99 9.36
CA ALA A 102 5.19 -2.77 9.70
C ALA A 102 5.04 -2.03 11.04
N LYS A 103 5.84 -2.39 12.05
CA LYS A 103 5.87 -1.69 13.34
C LYS A 103 6.31 -0.23 13.18
N SER A 104 7.35 0.03 12.38
CA SER A 104 7.82 1.40 12.13
C SER A 104 6.79 2.26 11.38
N MET A 105 5.99 1.64 10.50
CA MET A 105 4.97 2.32 9.71
C MET A 105 3.62 2.39 10.40
N LYS A 106 3.44 1.73 11.56
CA LYS A 106 2.15 1.56 12.22
C LYS A 106 1.43 2.90 12.43
N ASP A 107 2.09 3.88 13.02
CA ASP A 107 1.47 5.16 13.38
C ASP A 107 1.11 5.97 12.12
N GLY A 108 1.99 5.97 11.11
CA GLY A 108 1.72 6.63 9.82
C GLY A 108 0.58 5.95 9.07
N ASN A 109 0.53 4.62 9.07
CA ASN A 109 -0.52 3.84 8.44
C ASN A 109 -1.86 4.02 9.18
N GLU A 110 -1.86 4.01 10.51
CA GLU A 110 -3.07 4.28 11.30
C GLU A 110 -3.64 5.66 11.00
N LYS A 111 -2.78 6.68 10.93
CA LYS A 111 -3.20 8.03 10.55
C LYS A 111 -3.77 8.06 9.13
N LEU A 112 -3.07 7.45 8.17
CA LEU A 112 -3.51 7.34 6.79
C LEU A 112 -4.89 6.67 6.69
N LEU A 113 -5.09 5.53 7.36
CA LEU A 113 -6.39 4.85 7.37
C LEU A 113 -7.48 5.71 8.01
N LYS A 114 -7.19 6.41 9.11
CA LYS A 114 -8.16 7.33 9.75
C LYS A 114 -8.56 8.49 8.86
N ASP A 115 -7.63 9.00 8.08
CA ASP A 115 -7.89 10.10 7.15
C ASP A 115 -8.63 9.58 5.91
N LEU A 116 -8.26 8.41 5.37
CA LEU A 116 -8.99 7.73 4.29
C LEU A 116 -10.42 7.37 4.69
N MET A 117 -10.69 6.96 5.94
CA MET A 117 -12.07 6.72 6.40
C MET A 117 -12.97 7.97 6.34
N LYS A 118 -12.40 9.17 6.27
CA LYS A 118 -13.15 10.43 6.10
C LYS A 118 -13.25 10.85 4.64
N ASP A 119 -12.51 10.19 3.76
CA ASP A 119 -12.49 10.48 2.34
C ASP A 119 -13.70 9.85 1.63
N PRO A 120 -14.43 10.60 0.80
CA PRO A 120 -15.63 10.09 0.11
C PRO A 120 -15.37 8.92 -0.83
N GLU A 121 -14.22 8.87 -1.51
CA GLU A 121 -13.91 7.79 -2.45
C GLU A 121 -13.65 6.48 -1.69
N TYR A 122 -12.88 6.56 -0.61
CA TYR A 122 -12.62 5.41 0.26
C TYR A 122 -13.90 4.94 0.98
N GLN A 123 -14.74 5.87 1.42
CA GLN A 123 -16.06 5.54 1.96
C GLN A 123 -16.94 4.84 0.92
N GLY A 124 -16.90 5.26 -0.34
CA GLY A 124 -17.59 4.61 -1.45
C GLY A 124 -17.15 3.15 -1.60
N MET A 125 -15.84 2.91 -1.68
CA MET A 125 -15.28 1.56 -1.74
C MET A 125 -15.66 0.70 -0.52
N MET A 126 -15.64 1.28 0.67
CA MET A 126 -16.06 0.59 1.90
C MET A 126 -17.56 0.25 1.86
N MET A 127 -18.41 1.15 1.37
CA MET A 127 -19.85 0.88 1.22
C MET A 127 -20.13 -0.23 0.23
N ASP A 128 -19.33 -0.36 -0.83
CA ASP A 128 -19.46 -1.47 -1.77
C ASP A 128 -19.02 -2.80 -1.14
N LEU A 129 -17.97 -2.80 -0.31
CA LEU A 129 -17.59 -3.95 0.50
C LEU A 129 -18.71 -4.38 1.46
N LEU A 130 -19.38 -3.42 2.11
CA LEU A 130 -20.52 -3.71 3.00
C LEU A 130 -21.75 -4.26 2.27
N LYS A 131 -21.85 -4.10 0.95
CA LYS A 131 -22.93 -4.71 0.15
C LYS A 131 -22.64 -6.15 -0.25
N ASP A 132 -21.47 -6.68 0.10
CA ASP A 132 -21.09 -8.04 -0.21
C ASP A 132 -22.11 -9.06 0.37
N PRO A 133 -22.45 -10.14 -0.36
CA PRO A 133 -23.36 -11.18 0.13
C PRO A 133 -22.97 -11.79 1.47
N GLU A 134 -21.67 -11.93 1.77
CA GLU A 134 -21.21 -12.48 3.05
C GLU A 134 -21.54 -11.52 4.20
N PHE A 135 -21.27 -10.23 4.02
CA PHE A 135 -21.64 -9.22 5.01
C PHE A 135 -23.15 -9.14 5.22
N LYS A 136 -23.94 -9.24 4.15
CA LYS A 136 -25.41 -9.30 4.24
C LYS A 136 -25.90 -10.50 5.03
N LYS A 137 -25.23 -11.65 4.92
CA LYS A 137 -25.59 -12.86 5.68
C LYS A 137 -25.36 -12.63 7.17
N GLU A 138 -24.18 -12.14 7.56
CA GLU A 138 -23.89 -11.79 8.95
C GLU A 138 -24.86 -10.75 9.49
N LEU A 139 -25.13 -9.69 8.72
CA LEU A 139 -26.12 -8.68 9.09
C LEU A 139 -27.52 -9.28 9.27
N THR A 140 -27.92 -10.23 8.43
CA THR A 140 -29.21 -10.95 8.55
C THR A 140 -29.27 -11.82 9.80
N GLU A 141 -28.15 -12.45 10.18
CA GLU A 141 -28.06 -13.22 11.42
C GLU A 141 -28.19 -12.30 12.64
N VAL A 142 -27.55 -11.12 12.63
CA VAL A 142 -27.71 -10.10 13.67
C VAL A 142 -29.16 -9.60 13.75
N LEU A 143 -29.82 -9.33 12.63
CA LEU A 143 -31.24 -8.93 12.62
C LEU A 143 -32.18 -10.04 13.12
N LYS A 144 -31.75 -11.30 13.09
CA LYS A 144 -32.50 -12.45 13.64
C LYS A 144 -32.10 -12.78 15.08
N SER A 145 -31.12 -12.08 15.64
CA SER A 145 -30.64 -12.30 17.00
C SER A 145 -31.74 -11.99 18.02
N GLN A 146 -31.61 -12.55 19.22
CA GLN A 146 -32.60 -12.37 20.27
C GLN A 146 -32.66 -10.91 20.74
N GLU A 147 -31.51 -10.24 20.79
CA GLU A 147 -31.38 -8.84 21.18
C GLU A 147 -32.12 -7.93 20.19
N TYR A 148 -31.97 -8.17 18.88
CA TYR A 148 -32.68 -7.40 17.88
C TYR A 148 -34.19 -7.71 17.88
N LYS A 149 -34.59 -8.97 18.13
CA LYS A 149 -35.99 -9.36 18.27
C LYS A 149 -36.68 -8.65 19.44
N GLU A 150 -36.01 -8.51 20.59
CA GLU A 150 -36.57 -7.78 21.73
C GLU A 150 -36.79 -6.29 21.40
N HIS A 151 -35.80 -5.66 20.75
CA HIS A 151 -35.95 -4.30 20.25
C HIS A 151 -37.11 -4.19 19.23
N LEU A 152 -37.18 -5.14 18.29
CA LEU A 152 -38.22 -5.19 17.28
C LEU A 152 -39.60 -5.38 17.91
N GLN A 153 -39.74 -6.26 18.90
CA GLN A 153 -40.99 -6.47 19.64
C GLN A 153 -41.44 -5.20 20.35
N LYS A 154 -40.51 -4.44 20.94
CA LYS A 154 -40.80 -3.15 21.56
C LYS A 154 -41.31 -2.13 20.54
N VAL A 155 -40.61 -1.97 19.42
CA VAL A 155 -41.01 -1.06 18.33
C VAL A 155 -42.38 -1.44 17.75
N ILE A 156 -42.62 -2.74 17.55
CA ILE A 156 -43.92 -3.26 17.09
C ILE A 156 -45.01 -2.93 18.10
N THR A 157 -44.76 -3.15 19.39
CA THR A 157 -45.73 -2.86 20.47
C THR A 157 -46.06 -1.36 20.52
N GLU A 158 -45.04 -0.49 20.47
CA GLU A 158 -45.22 0.97 20.42
C GLU A 158 -46.00 1.39 19.17
N THR A 159 -45.72 0.78 18.02
CA THR A 159 -46.43 1.03 16.76
C THR A 159 -47.92 0.65 16.87
N PHE A 160 -48.24 -0.53 17.42
CA PHE A 160 -49.62 -0.93 17.68
C PHE A 160 -50.31 -0.04 18.72
N GLN A 161 -49.56 0.51 19.66
CA GLN A 161 -50.09 1.41 20.67
C GLN A 161 -50.33 2.84 20.14
N SER A 162 -49.76 3.18 18.98
CA SER A 162 -49.96 4.47 18.31
C SER A 162 -51.44 4.74 18.05
N PRO A 163 -51.96 5.93 18.38
CA PRO A 163 -53.35 6.31 18.10
C PRO A 163 -53.74 6.16 16.63
N LEU A 164 -52.82 6.45 15.71
CA LEU A 164 -53.04 6.28 14.27
C LEU A 164 -53.22 4.81 13.89
N PHE A 165 -52.42 3.93 14.48
CA PHE A 165 -52.49 2.50 14.19
C PHE A 165 -53.73 1.87 14.83
N LYS A 166 -54.07 2.26 16.07
CA LYS A 166 -55.31 1.87 16.73
C LYS A 166 -56.55 2.27 15.94
N ALA A 167 -56.58 3.51 15.44
CA ALA A 167 -57.69 4.00 14.62
C ALA A 167 -57.81 3.21 13.30
N LYS A 168 -56.69 2.95 12.61
CA LYS A 168 -56.69 2.10 11.41
C LYS A 168 -57.13 0.67 11.71
N LEU A 169 -56.66 0.10 12.81
CA LEU A 169 -57.04 -1.26 13.22
C LEU A 169 -58.54 -1.32 13.54
N GLN A 170 -59.08 -0.30 14.21
CA GLN A 170 -60.50 -0.18 14.49
C GLN A 170 -61.33 -0.01 13.21
N ASP A 171 -60.88 0.80 12.25
CA ASP A 171 -61.53 0.95 10.95
C ASP A 171 -61.54 -0.37 10.15
N VAL A 172 -60.42 -1.11 10.15
CA VAL A 172 -60.35 -2.45 9.54
C VAL A 172 -61.29 -3.45 10.22
N LEU A 173 -61.34 -3.46 11.55
CA LEU A 173 -62.25 -4.32 12.30
C LEU A 173 -63.73 -3.97 12.05
N LEU A 174 -64.06 -2.69 11.93
CA LEU A 174 -65.40 -2.22 11.60
C LEU A 174 -65.79 -2.58 10.16
N LYS A 175 -64.87 -2.47 9.20
CA LYS A 175 -65.09 -2.90 7.81
C LYS A 175 -65.31 -4.40 7.72
N ALA A 176 -64.46 -5.21 8.35
CA ALA A 176 -64.64 -6.66 8.39
C ALA A 176 -65.96 -7.06 9.06
N ALA A 177 -66.36 -6.40 10.15
CA ALA A 177 -67.65 -6.64 10.80
C ALA A 177 -68.85 -6.17 9.95
N GLY A 178 -68.66 -5.12 9.13
CA GLY A 178 -69.62 -4.65 8.14
C GLY A 178 -69.81 -5.63 7.00
N GLU A 179 -68.71 -6.16 6.45
CA GLU A 179 -68.72 -7.19 5.40
C GLU A 179 -69.34 -8.51 5.89
N VAL A 180 -69.11 -8.90 7.15
CA VAL A 180 -69.77 -10.07 7.76
C VAL A 180 -71.29 -9.85 7.95
N LYS A 181 -71.73 -8.60 8.17
CA LYS A 181 -73.15 -8.25 8.23
C LYS A 181 -73.82 -8.15 6.86
N ASP A 182 -73.07 -7.78 5.82
CA ASP A 182 -73.58 -7.69 4.45
C ASP A 182 -73.52 -9.04 3.70
N GLY A 183 -72.65 -9.97 4.14
CA GLY A 183 -72.64 -11.37 3.70
C GLY A 183 -73.68 -12.28 4.39
N GLY A 184 -74.51 -11.73 5.28
CA GLY A 184 -75.49 -12.47 6.09
C GLY A 184 -76.89 -12.61 5.50
N LYS A 185 -77.10 -12.28 4.20
CA LYS A 185 -78.40 -12.41 3.53
C LYS A 185 -78.28 -13.14 2.19
N SER A 186 -78.22 -14.47 2.25
CA SER A 186 -79.08 -15.39 1.49
C SER A 186 -78.46 -16.78 1.52
N GLU A 187 -79.00 -17.68 2.33
CA GLU A 187 -79.50 -19.00 1.88
C GLU A 187 -79.89 -19.83 3.09
N GLY A 188 -81.20 -19.97 3.27
CA GLY A 188 -81.77 -20.78 4.33
C GLY A 188 -83.29 -20.70 4.33
N SER A 189 -83.92 -21.17 3.26
CA SER A 189 -85.06 -22.12 3.31
C SER A 189 -85.82 -22.16 1.98
N SER A 190 -85.70 -23.27 1.28
CA SER A 190 -86.78 -23.84 0.45
C SER A 190 -86.67 -25.35 0.55
N SER A 191 -87.71 -25.93 1.16
CA SER A 191 -87.91 -27.35 1.42
C SER A 191 -88.29 -28.10 0.13
N GLU A 192 -87.86 -29.36 0.10
CA GLU A 192 -88.40 -30.53 -0.61
C GLU A 192 -89.10 -30.37 -1.97
N SER A 193 -88.61 -31.10 -2.97
CA SER A 193 -89.30 -32.30 -3.46
C SER A 193 -88.61 -32.87 -4.72
N SER A 194 -88.58 -34.20 -4.81
CA SER A 194 -88.37 -35.04 -6.01
C SER A 194 -87.00 -34.95 -6.69
N GLY A 195 -86.29 -36.04 -6.97
CA GLY A 195 -86.65 -37.44 -7.10
C GLY A 195 -85.80 -38.04 -8.23
N GLY A 196 -85.31 -39.26 -8.04
CA GLY A 196 -84.97 -40.15 -9.16
C GLY A 196 -83.54 -40.13 -9.70
N ASN A 197 -82.74 -41.09 -9.20
CA ASN A 197 -82.15 -42.20 -9.95
C ASN A 197 -81.06 -41.97 -11.03
N GLN A 198 -80.14 -42.96 -11.06
CA GLN A 198 -79.14 -43.31 -12.08
C GLN A 198 -77.93 -42.38 -12.18
N GLY A 199 -76.68 -42.84 -12.06
CA GLY A 199 -76.14 -44.20 -12.06
C GLY A 199 -74.79 -44.18 -12.79
N GLY A 200 -73.85 -45.00 -12.32
CA GLY A 200 -72.83 -45.58 -13.18
C GLY A 200 -71.44 -44.92 -13.18
N SER A 201 -70.50 -45.73 -12.67
CA SER A 201 -69.11 -45.90 -13.13
C SER A 201 -68.15 -44.72 -12.90
N GLY A 202 -67.01 -44.89 -12.25
CA GLY A 202 -66.19 -46.09 -12.15
C GLY A 202 -64.81 -45.76 -12.72
N ASP A 203 -63.79 -46.32 -12.08
CA ASP A 203 -62.42 -46.48 -12.59
C ASP A 203 -61.50 -45.23 -12.49
N SER A 204 -60.22 -45.29 -12.13
CA SER A 204 -59.36 -46.23 -11.42
C SER A 204 -57.97 -45.56 -11.36
N GLY A 205 -57.14 -46.03 -10.41
CA GLY A 205 -55.68 -46.10 -10.56
C GLY A 205 -54.93 -44.78 -10.37
N GLY A 206 -54.01 -44.61 -9.43
CA GLY A 206 -53.15 -45.59 -8.77
C GLY A 206 -51.80 -45.69 -9.50
N THR A 207 -50.81 -44.92 -9.05
CA THR A 207 -49.36 -45.22 -9.01
C THR A 207 -48.67 -43.99 -8.42
N GLY A 208 -47.78 -44.04 -7.43
CA GLY A 208 -46.99 -45.16 -6.92
C GLY A 208 -45.52 -44.96 -7.30
N SER A 209 -44.72 -44.67 -6.27
CA SER A 209 -43.30 -45.01 -6.13
C SER A 209 -42.24 -44.13 -6.81
N GLY A 210 -41.11 -44.01 -6.09
CA GLY A 210 -39.79 -43.96 -6.71
C GLY A 210 -38.90 -42.82 -6.22
N GLY A 211 -38.02 -43.12 -5.26
CA GLY A 211 -37.05 -42.17 -4.73
C GLY A 211 -35.71 -42.16 -5.47
N GLY A 212 -34.72 -41.58 -4.77
CA GLY A 212 -33.31 -41.89 -4.96
C GLY A 212 -32.47 -40.83 -5.68
N GLY A 213 -31.58 -40.19 -4.91
CA GLY A 213 -30.16 -40.11 -5.24
C GLY A 213 -29.69 -38.93 -6.11
N GLN A 214 -29.19 -37.89 -5.47
CA GLN A 214 -27.75 -37.54 -5.49
C GLN A 214 -27.44 -36.53 -4.37
#